data_AF-A0A260Z5A4-F1
#
_entry.id   AF-A0A260Z5A4-F1
#
_cell.length_a   1.000
_cell.length_b   1.000
_cell.length_c   1.000
_cell.angle_alpha   90.00
_cell.angle_beta   90.00
_cell.angle_gamma   90.00
#
_symmetry.space_group_name_H-M   'P 1'
#
loop_
_entity.id
_entity.type
_entity.pdbx_description
1 polymer ?
#
loop_
_entity_poly.entity_id
_entity_poly.type
_entity_poly.pdbx_seq_one_letter_code
_entity_poly.pdbx_strand_id
1 'polypeptide(L)'
;MDLTNNVPSPDNYVEIVEEPLVHGSDNDHHQDADTTPHHEPDNDAHQEEHQAPPDRLQSHVEAVVDKTTYRMRRLERNPMKTTVTCVFCKHHHYSDLCPRVPEVEDRRTIATKKHRCFQCLLDDKKGHPCKEKPCHYCHRIGHHCALCQRAINKWMGNRKRRPEDKTADNNHRRQK
;
A
#
# COMPACT_ATOMS: atom_id res chain seq x y z
N MET A 1 -2.97 -42.65 -50.46
CA MET A 1 -3.46 -42.77 -49.08
C MET A 1 -2.24 -42.86 -48.18
N ASP A 2 -1.35 -41.86 -48.21
CA ASP A 2 -1.44 -40.62 -47.41
C ASP A 2 -1.35 -40.99 -45.92
N LEU A 3 -0.35 -40.54 -45.16
CA LEU A 3 -0.14 -39.13 -44.85
C LEU A 3 1.34 -38.76 -44.73
N THR A 4 1.63 -37.61 -45.31
CA THR A 4 2.92 -36.96 -45.44
C THR A 4 3.44 -36.39 -44.12
N ASN A 5 4.78 -36.38 -44.05
CA ASN A 5 5.60 -35.69 -43.07
C ASN A 5 5.20 -34.22 -42.92
N ASN A 6 4.99 -33.76 -41.69
CA ASN A 6 4.97 -32.33 -41.38
C ASN A 6 6.09 -32.03 -40.39
N VAL A 7 7.22 -31.59 -40.95
CA VAL A 7 8.31 -30.93 -40.23
C VAL A 7 8.02 -29.42 -40.31
N PRO A 8 7.79 -28.72 -39.19
CA PRO A 8 7.71 -27.26 -39.22
C PRO A 8 9.07 -26.65 -38.83
N SER A 9 9.69 -25.99 -39.80
CA SER A 9 10.69 -24.93 -39.67
C SER A 9 10.61 -24.13 -40.98
N PRO A 10 10.76 -22.79 -41.03
CA PRO A 10 11.62 -21.98 -40.16
C PRO A 10 11.02 -20.60 -39.77
N ASP A 11 11.82 -19.80 -39.06
CA ASP A 11 11.79 -18.34 -39.00
C ASP A 11 10.54 -17.63 -38.44
N ASN A 12 10.61 -17.28 -37.15
CA ASN A 12 9.94 -16.08 -36.65
C ASN A 12 10.92 -15.26 -35.80
N TYR A 13 11.86 -14.64 -36.51
CA TYR A 13 12.69 -13.57 -35.98
C TYR A 13 11.80 -12.33 -35.94
N VAL A 14 11.39 -11.90 -34.74
CA VAL A 14 10.77 -10.59 -34.57
C VAL A 14 11.88 -9.56 -34.67
N GLU A 15 12.05 -8.96 -35.84
CA GLU A 15 12.80 -7.70 -35.97
C GLU A 15 12.09 -6.63 -35.15
N ILE A 16 12.71 -6.24 -34.04
CA ILE A 16 12.36 -5.02 -33.33
C ILE A 16 12.97 -3.89 -34.17
N VAL A 17 12.16 -3.27 -35.03
CA VAL A 17 12.50 -1.98 -35.62
C VAL A 17 12.40 -0.92 -34.53
N GLU A 18 13.54 -0.43 -34.05
CA GLU A 18 13.61 0.79 -33.24
C GLU A 18 13.36 2.00 -34.17
N GLU A 19 12.21 2.65 -34.05
CA GLU A 19 11.98 3.96 -34.67
C GLU A 19 12.53 5.08 -33.76
N PRO A 20 13.46 5.92 -34.25
CA PRO A 20 13.89 7.11 -33.53
C PRO A 20 12.95 8.30 -33.86
N LEU A 21 12.19 8.77 -32.88
CA LEU A 21 11.50 10.06 -32.98
C LEU A 21 12.51 11.20 -32.76
N VAL A 22 13.13 11.63 -33.85
CA VAL A 22 13.84 12.90 -33.97
C VAL A 22 12.83 14.05 -33.90
N HIS A 23 13.00 15.00 -32.99
CA HIS A 23 12.38 16.33 -33.06
C HIS A 23 13.49 17.35 -33.23
N GLY A 24 13.76 17.68 -34.49
CA GLY A 24 14.53 18.85 -34.89
C GLY A 24 13.71 19.62 -35.92
N SER A 25 13.42 20.88 -35.62
CA SER A 25 13.20 21.89 -36.64
C SER A 25 13.57 23.25 -36.04
N ASP A 26 14.74 23.71 -36.45
CA ASP A 26 15.24 25.05 -36.29
C ASP A 26 14.30 26.07 -36.94
N ASN A 27 14.28 27.30 -36.43
CA ASN A 27 13.99 28.45 -37.28
C ASN A 27 14.82 29.66 -36.80
N ASP A 28 15.78 30.01 -37.64
CA ASP A 28 16.69 31.14 -37.55
C ASP A 28 16.01 32.50 -37.86
N HIS A 29 16.74 33.55 -37.47
CA HIS A 29 16.94 34.81 -38.20
C HIS A 29 16.18 36.09 -37.81
N HIS A 30 16.86 36.89 -36.97
CA HIS A 30 17.33 38.29 -37.16
C HIS A 30 16.41 39.40 -37.72
N GLN A 31 16.41 40.57 -37.02
CA GLN A 31 16.89 41.91 -37.44
C GLN A 31 16.41 42.96 -36.38
N ASP A 32 17.29 43.71 -35.69
CA ASP A 32 17.81 45.07 -35.98
C ASP A 32 16.68 46.15 -35.92
N ALA A 33 16.75 47.37 -35.37
CA ALA A 33 17.82 48.26 -34.93
C ALA A 33 17.30 49.40 -34.01
N ASP A 34 18.27 50.05 -33.39
CA ASP A 34 18.41 51.35 -32.68
C ASP A 34 17.47 52.54 -33.02
N THR A 35 17.00 53.32 -32.02
CA THR A 35 16.94 54.82 -32.02
C THR A 35 16.57 55.44 -30.64
N THR A 36 17.50 56.16 -30.01
CA THR A 36 17.40 57.16 -28.89
C THR A 36 16.75 58.52 -29.31
N PRO A 37 16.51 59.60 -28.49
CA PRO A 37 16.58 59.84 -27.01
C PRO A 37 15.47 60.76 -26.36
N HIS A 38 15.54 60.93 -25.03
CA HIS A 38 15.18 62.08 -24.15
C HIS A 38 13.72 62.63 -24.05
N HIS A 39 13.14 62.63 -22.83
CA HIS A 39 12.74 63.83 -22.04
C HIS A 39 12.06 63.42 -20.72
N GLU A 40 12.52 63.95 -19.57
CA GLU A 40 11.66 64.11 -18.38
C GLU A 40 10.90 65.43 -18.51
N PRO A 41 9.65 65.51 -18.04
CA PRO A 41 9.40 66.52 -17.02
C PRO A 41 8.43 66.08 -15.91
N ASP A 42 8.46 66.90 -14.87
CA ASP A 42 7.87 66.76 -13.56
C ASP A 42 6.34 66.58 -13.49
N ASN A 43 5.93 65.98 -12.37
CA ASN A 43 4.86 66.40 -11.47
C ASN A 43 3.57 65.55 -11.36
N ASP A 44 3.13 65.48 -10.11
CA ASP A 44 1.78 65.21 -9.59
C ASP A 44 1.29 63.75 -9.46
N ALA A 45 1.53 63.24 -8.25
CA ALA A 45 0.52 62.67 -7.35
C ALA A 45 -0.59 61.80 -7.96
N HIS A 46 -0.35 60.50 -8.04
CA HIS A 46 -1.44 59.52 -7.98
C HIS A 46 -1.09 58.39 -7.02
N GLN A 47 -1.92 58.25 -6.00
CA GLN A 47 -1.87 57.23 -4.95
C GLN A 47 -1.93 55.83 -5.56
N GLU A 48 -0.90 55.02 -5.33
CA GLU A 48 -1.00 53.57 -5.50
C GLU A 48 -1.93 53.01 -4.41
N GLU A 49 -3.19 52.84 -4.76
CA GLU A 49 -4.10 52.00 -4.00
C GLU A 49 -3.54 50.57 -4.05
N HIS A 50 -2.92 50.17 -2.93
CA HIS A 50 -2.55 48.80 -2.67
C HIS A 50 -3.84 47.97 -2.57
N GLN A 51 -4.31 47.47 -3.71
CA GLN A 51 -5.35 46.45 -3.73
C GLN A 51 -4.76 45.18 -3.11
N ALA A 52 -5.07 44.97 -1.84
CA ALA A 52 -4.80 43.72 -1.16
C ALA A 52 -5.37 42.56 -1.99
N PRO A 53 -4.61 41.49 -2.24
CA PRO A 53 -5.10 40.36 -3.02
C PRO A 53 -6.35 39.76 -2.34
N PRO A 54 -7.37 39.37 -3.11
CA PRO A 54 -8.62 38.88 -2.54
C PRO A 54 -8.34 37.68 -1.65
N ASP A 55 -8.89 37.74 -0.43
CA ASP A 55 -8.82 36.74 0.61
C ASP A 55 -9.26 35.38 0.05
N ARG A 56 -8.27 34.61 -0.41
CA ARG A 56 -8.47 33.24 -0.90
C ARG A 56 -8.81 32.41 0.32
N LEU A 57 -10.11 32.21 0.54
CA LEU A 57 -10.66 31.29 1.52
C LEU A 57 -9.96 29.93 1.38
N GLN A 58 -8.95 29.68 2.22
CA GLN A 58 -8.27 28.40 2.25
C GLN A 58 -9.26 27.40 2.84
N SER A 59 -9.85 26.56 1.99
CA SER A 59 -10.70 25.47 2.44
C SER A 59 -9.83 24.44 3.15
N HIS A 60 -9.69 24.60 4.46
CA HIS A 60 -9.10 23.58 5.31
C HIS A 60 -10.11 22.44 5.43
N VAL A 61 -10.10 21.53 4.46
CA VAL A 61 -10.86 20.28 4.55
C VAL A 61 -10.15 19.41 5.58
N GLU A 62 -10.52 19.58 6.85
CA GLU A 62 -10.19 18.59 7.86
C GLU A 62 -10.96 17.32 7.49
N ALA A 63 -10.25 16.32 6.99
CA ALA A 63 -10.81 14.99 6.83
C ALA A 63 -11.27 14.53 8.22
N VAL A 64 -12.57 14.59 8.49
CA VAL A 64 -13.18 14.05 9.69
C VAL A 64 -13.06 12.53 9.58
N VAL A 65 -11.91 12.02 10.03
CA VAL A 65 -11.65 10.59 10.18
C VAL A 65 -12.53 10.13 11.33
N ASP A 66 -13.75 9.68 11.01
CA ASP A 66 -14.69 9.18 12.00
C ASP A 66 -14.09 7.98 12.74
N LYS A 67 -13.58 8.25 13.95
CA LYS A 67 -12.88 7.31 14.82
C LYS A 67 -13.78 6.12 15.20
N THR A 68 -15.10 6.22 15.04
CA THR A 68 -16.04 5.14 15.33
C THR A 68 -16.06 4.06 14.25
N THR A 69 -15.56 4.35 13.04
CA THR A 69 -15.57 3.40 11.90
C THR A 69 -14.35 2.49 11.84
N TYR A 70 -13.28 2.78 12.59
CA TYR A 70 -12.03 2.03 12.52
C TYR A 70 -11.99 0.89 13.53
N ARG A 71 -12.20 -0.34 13.06
CA ARG A 71 -11.93 -1.54 13.85
C ARG A 71 -10.42 -1.75 14.00
N MET A 72 -9.97 -1.92 15.24
CA MET A 72 -8.55 -2.10 15.56
C MET A 72 -8.12 -3.55 15.44
N ARG A 73 -6.95 -3.79 14.84
CA ARG A 73 -6.24 -5.05 14.88
C ARG A 73 -5.39 -5.12 16.14
N ARG A 74 -5.72 -6.06 17.04
CA ARG A 74 -5.04 -6.20 18.34
C ARG A 74 -3.82 -7.10 18.21
N LEU A 75 -2.64 -6.51 18.12
CA LEU A 75 -1.37 -7.23 18.01
C LEU A 75 -0.79 -7.53 19.40
N GLU A 76 -0.28 -8.74 19.59
CA GLU A 76 0.39 -9.19 20.81
C GLU A 76 1.82 -9.62 20.46
N ARG A 77 2.82 -9.30 21.29
CA ARG A 77 4.21 -9.76 21.02
C ARG A 77 4.32 -11.28 21.00
N ASN A 78 3.55 -11.96 21.83
CA ASN A 78 3.48 -13.41 21.91
C ASN A 78 2.02 -13.86 21.79
N PRO A 79 1.47 -13.92 20.56
CA PRO A 79 0.08 -14.31 20.35
C PRO A 79 -0.13 -15.77 20.76
N MET A 80 -1.34 -16.10 21.21
CA MET A 80 -1.77 -17.48 21.44
C MET A 80 -1.41 -18.36 20.23
N LYS A 81 -0.72 -19.47 20.49
CA LYS A 81 -0.34 -20.43 19.45
C LYS A 81 -1.60 -21.10 18.91
N THR A 82 -1.73 -21.15 17.60
CA THR A 82 -2.81 -21.87 16.90
C THR A 82 -2.23 -23.01 16.06
N THR A 83 -3.07 -23.89 15.53
CA THR A 83 -2.64 -24.92 14.58
C THR A 83 -2.33 -24.37 13.19
N VAL A 84 -2.74 -23.12 12.92
CA VAL A 84 -2.56 -22.46 11.62
C VAL A 84 -1.18 -21.83 11.52
N THR A 85 -0.52 -22.05 10.39
CA THR A 85 0.76 -21.42 10.07
C THR A 85 0.54 -20.05 9.42
N CYS A 86 1.12 -19.01 10.01
CA CYS A 86 1.10 -17.66 9.46
C CYS A 86 1.80 -17.62 8.09
N VAL A 87 1.13 -17.07 7.07
CA VAL A 87 1.67 -17.02 5.70
C VAL A 87 2.89 -16.10 5.58
N PHE A 88 2.97 -15.09 6.44
CA PHE A 88 4.00 -14.05 6.43
C PHE A 88 5.29 -14.53 7.09
N CYS A 89 5.23 -14.94 8.36
CA CYS A 89 6.42 -15.27 9.16
C CYS A 89 6.58 -16.76 9.51
N LYS A 90 5.68 -17.63 9.04
CA LYS A 90 5.75 -19.10 9.19
C LYS A 90 5.69 -19.65 10.63
N HIS A 91 5.31 -18.82 11.60
CA HIS A 91 5.00 -19.28 12.96
C HIS A 91 3.51 -19.55 13.16
N HIS A 92 3.20 -20.21 14.28
CA HIS A 92 1.85 -20.64 14.65
C HIS A 92 1.03 -19.51 15.27
N HIS A 93 0.23 -18.83 14.42
CA HIS A 93 -0.77 -17.83 14.77
C HIS A 93 -1.55 -17.44 13.51
N TYR A 94 -2.68 -16.74 13.69
CA TYR A 94 -3.42 -16.17 12.56
C TYR A 94 -2.62 -15.08 11.86
N SER A 95 -2.50 -15.17 10.52
CA SER A 95 -1.76 -14.22 9.69
C SER A 95 -2.17 -12.75 9.92
N ASP A 96 -3.45 -12.51 10.20
CA ASP A 96 -3.96 -11.17 10.50
C ASP A 96 -3.36 -10.59 11.78
N LEU A 97 -3.01 -11.42 12.78
CA LEU A 97 -2.43 -11.00 14.06
C LEU A 97 -0.91 -11.17 14.12
N CYS A 98 -0.24 -11.26 12.95
CA CYS A 98 1.20 -11.47 12.90
C CYS A 98 1.99 -10.33 13.55
N PRO A 99 2.74 -10.57 14.64
CA PRO A 99 3.53 -9.53 15.29
C PRO A 99 4.87 -9.26 14.59
N ARG A 100 5.35 -10.20 13.77
CA ARG A 100 6.61 -10.05 13.03
C ARG A 100 6.46 -9.23 11.75
N VAL A 101 5.24 -9.13 11.24
CA VAL A 101 4.90 -8.33 10.06
C VAL A 101 3.65 -7.52 10.42
N PRO A 102 3.78 -6.47 11.24
CA PRO A 102 2.64 -5.69 11.72
C PRO A 102 2.02 -4.87 10.59
N GLU A 103 2.84 -4.24 9.74
CA GLU A 103 2.40 -3.27 8.74
C GLU A 103 1.74 -3.93 7.53
N VAL A 104 0.68 -3.29 7.03
CA VAL A 104 -0.14 -3.85 5.95
C VAL A 104 0.58 -3.79 4.60
N GLU A 105 1.39 -2.76 4.38
CA GLU A 105 2.24 -2.58 3.20
C GLU A 105 3.24 -3.73 3.06
N ASP A 106 3.88 -4.13 4.16
CA ASP A 106 4.81 -5.27 4.17
C ASP A 106 4.08 -6.58 3.89
N ARG A 107 2.89 -6.76 4.46
CA ARG A 107 2.06 -7.95 4.20
C ARG A 107 1.66 -8.05 2.73
N ARG A 108 1.29 -6.94 2.10
CA ARG A 108 0.97 -6.87 0.66
C ARG A 108 2.20 -7.20 -0.18
N THR A 109 3.36 -6.62 0.15
CA THR A 109 4.62 -6.93 -0.52
C THR A 109 4.97 -8.42 -0.45
N ILE A 110 4.83 -9.03 0.73
CA ILE A 110 5.06 -10.47 0.91
C ILE A 110 4.03 -11.30 0.13
N ALA A 111 2.75 -10.89 0.10
CA ALA A 111 1.71 -11.58 -0.65
C ALA A 111 2.01 -11.57 -2.16
N THR A 112 2.40 -10.42 -2.72
CA THR A 112 2.83 -10.30 -4.11
C THR A 112 4.04 -11.19 -4.40
N LYS A 113 5.11 -11.07 -3.61
CA LYS A 113 6.36 -11.84 -3.79
C LYS A 113 6.16 -13.35 -3.70
N LYS A 114 5.18 -13.81 -2.91
CA LYS A 114 4.88 -15.23 -2.71
C LYS A 114 3.70 -15.71 -3.55
N HIS A 115 3.25 -14.92 -4.53
CA HIS A 115 2.09 -15.22 -5.37
C HIS A 115 0.88 -15.70 -4.54
N ARG A 116 0.49 -14.89 -3.54
CA ARG A 116 -0.65 -15.16 -2.68
C ARG A 116 -1.83 -14.33 -3.12
N CYS A 117 -3.00 -14.96 -3.17
CA CYS A 117 -4.23 -14.27 -3.46
C CYS A 117 -4.51 -13.20 -2.40
N PHE A 118 -4.86 -11.99 -2.83
CA PHE A 118 -5.16 -10.91 -1.90
C PHE A 118 -6.48 -11.08 -1.16
N GLN A 119 -7.38 -11.94 -1.64
CA GLN A 119 -8.67 -12.18 -1.02
C GLN A 119 -8.63 -13.29 0.04
N CYS A 120 -7.84 -14.36 -0.21
CA CYS A 120 -7.83 -15.54 0.65
C CYS A 120 -6.46 -15.94 1.22
N LEU A 121 -5.36 -15.31 0.77
CA LEU A 121 -3.96 -15.64 1.12
C LEU A 121 -3.50 -17.06 0.77
N LEU A 122 -4.30 -17.83 0.02
CA LEU A 122 -3.88 -19.08 -0.59
C LEU A 122 -2.98 -18.81 -1.79
N ASP A 123 -2.36 -19.86 -2.32
CA ASP A 123 -1.53 -19.74 -3.52
C ASP A 123 -2.39 -19.25 -4.69
N ASP A 124 -1.95 -18.18 -5.33
CA ASP A 124 -2.64 -17.55 -6.45
C ASP A 124 -2.38 -18.34 -7.73
N LYS A 125 -3.03 -19.49 -7.82
CA LYS A 125 -3.14 -20.23 -9.08
C LYS A 125 -4.23 -19.54 -9.91
N LYS A 126 -3.97 -19.35 -11.20
CA LYS A 126 -4.92 -18.75 -12.15
C LYS A 126 -6.26 -19.49 -12.04
N GLY A 127 -7.33 -18.76 -11.64
CA GLY A 127 -8.68 -19.31 -11.51
C GLY A 127 -8.99 -20.06 -10.21
N HIS A 128 -8.20 -19.91 -9.13
CA HIS A 128 -8.55 -20.54 -7.85
C HIS A 128 -9.90 -19.99 -7.30
N PRO A 129 -10.80 -20.86 -6.81
CA PRO A 129 -12.13 -20.44 -6.38
C PRO A 129 -12.05 -19.75 -5.01
N CYS A 130 -11.90 -18.43 -5.01
CA CYS A 130 -12.04 -17.62 -3.81
C CYS A 130 -13.48 -17.65 -3.31
N LYS A 131 -13.66 -17.97 -2.02
CA LYS A 131 -14.91 -17.64 -1.33
C LYS A 131 -14.85 -16.17 -0.94
N GLU A 132 -15.71 -15.35 -1.54
CA GLU A 132 -15.86 -13.96 -1.13
C GLU A 132 -16.33 -13.89 0.32
N LYS A 133 -15.56 -13.18 1.15
CA LYS A 133 -15.91 -12.90 2.53
C LYS A 133 -15.69 -11.41 2.80
N PRO A 134 -16.64 -10.70 3.44
CA PRO A 134 -16.43 -9.32 3.80
C PRO A 134 -15.31 -9.22 4.83
N CYS A 135 -14.47 -8.20 4.69
CA CYS A 135 -13.39 -7.95 5.63
C CYS A 135 -13.95 -7.64 7.03
N HIS A 136 -13.38 -8.28 8.06
CA HIS A 136 -13.80 -8.06 9.45
C HIS A 136 -13.63 -6.60 9.92
N TYR A 137 -12.70 -5.85 9.32
CA TYR A 137 -12.37 -4.48 9.74
C TYR A 137 -13.21 -3.42 9.04
N CYS A 138 -13.34 -3.50 7.71
CA CYS A 138 -14.00 -2.46 6.92
C CYS A 138 -15.28 -2.93 6.20
N HIS A 139 -15.66 -4.19 6.35
CA HIS A 139 -16.84 -4.82 5.76
C HIS A 139 -16.89 -4.81 4.21
N ARG A 140 -15.85 -4.35 3.53
CA ARG A 140 -15.71 -4.45 2.07
C ARG A 140 -15.19 -5.83 1.66
N ILE A 141 -15.60 -6.30 0.49
CA ILE A 141 -15.09 -7.52 -0.15
C ILE A 141 -13.79 -7.24 -0.92
N GLY A 142 -13.22 -8.28 -1.55
CA GLY A 142 -12.05 -8.15 -2.44
C GLY A 142 -10.69 -8.12 -1.75
N HIS A 143 -10.62 -8.33 -0.44
CA HIS A 143 -9.35 -8.48 0.27
C HIS A 143 -9.49 -9.32 1.55
N HIS A 144 -8.40 -9.99 1.92
CA HIS A 144 -8.27 -10.69 3.19
C HIS A 144 -8.09 -9.67 4.32
N CYS A 145 -8.65 -9.94 5.52
CA CYS A 145 -8.59 -9.03 6.66
C CYS A 145 -7.14 -8.63 7.05
N ALA A 146 -6.19 -9.55 6.90
CA ALA A 146 -4.76 -9.30 7.13
C ALA A 146 -4.16 -8.23 6.21
N LEU A 147 -4.77 -7.98 5.04
CA LEU A 147 -4.34 -6.99 4.04
C LEU A 147 -5.20 -5.72 4.06
N CYS A 148 -6.09 -5.56 5.06
CA CYS A 148 -6.96 -4.39 5.14
C CYS A 148 -6.20 -3.13 5.54
N GLN A 149 -6.20 -2.12 4.68
CA GLN A 149 -5.57 -0.81 4.93
C GLN A 149 -6.36 0.08 5.90
N ARG A 150 -7.62 -0.27 6.18
CA ARG A 150 -8.47 0.46 7.13
C ARG A 150 -8.37 -0.11 8.55
N ALA A 151 -7.60 -1.18 8.74
CA ALA A 151 -7.36 -1.75 10.06
C ALA A 151 -6.20 -1.02 10.73
N ILE A 152 -6.45 -0.42 11.90
CA ILE A 152 -5.41 0.25 12.69
C ILE A 152 -4.77 -0.79 13.62
N ASN A 153 -3.44 -0.92 13.54
CA ASN A 153 -2.69 -1.79 14.45
C ASN A 153 -2.66 -1.19 15.86
N LYS A 154 -3.07 -1.97 16.87
CA LYS A 154 -2.93 -1.63 18.28
C LYS A 154 -2.17 -2.72 19.01
N TRP A 155 -0.99 -2.37 19.51
CA TRP A 155 -0.20 -3.26 20.36
C TRP A 155 -0.83 -3.39 21.74
N MET A 156 -1.14 -4.62 22.11
CA MET A 156 -1.60 -4.97 23.43
C MET A 156 -0.38 -5.08 24.35
N GLY A 157 -0.34 -4.27 25.40
CA GLY A 157 0.68 -4.40 26.44
C GLY A 157 0.58 -5.75 27.15
N ASN A 158 1.69 -6.19 27.75
CA ASN A 158 1.70 -7.36 28.61
C ASN A 158 0.73 -7.11 29.77
N ARG A 159 -0.48 -7.68 29.72
CA ARG A 159 -1.24 -7.89 30.96
C ARG A 159 -0.32 -8.76 31.82
N LYS A 160 0.12 -8.25 32.97
CA LYS A 160 0.77 -9.08 33.99
C LYS A 160 -0.12 -10.32 34.15
N ARG A 161 0.35 -11.49 33.70
CA ARG A 161 -0.32 -12.75 34.02
C ARG A 161 -0.45 -12.76 35.54
N ARG A 162 -1.67 -12.76 36.06
CA ARG A 162 -1.90 -12.98 37.50
C ARG A 162 -1.24 -14.33 37.81
N PRO A 163 -0.33 -14.41 38.80
CA PRO A 163 0.37 -15.66 39.12
C PRO A 163 -0.61 -16.55 39.88
N GLU A 164 -1.40 -17.32 39.15
CA GLU A 164 -2.35 -18.27 39.74
C GLU A 164 -2.53 -19.44 38.78
N ASP A 165 -1.54 -20.33 38.84
CA ASP A 165 -1.78 -21.76 38.95
C ASP A 165 -0.46 -22.39 39.42
N LYS A 166 -0.18 -22.24 40.71
CA LYS A 166 0.84 -23.01 41.45
C LYS A 166 0.18 -23.63 42.68
N THR A 167 -0.87 -24.40 42.47
CA THR A 167 -1.46 -25.23 43.54
C THR A 167 -2.00 -26.51 42.93
N ALA A 168 -1.10 -27.35 42.43
CA ALA A 168 -1.40 -28.77 42.16
C ALA A 168 -0.12 -29.61 42.15
N ASP A 169 0.81 -29.41 43.09
CA ASP A 169 1.84 -30.43 43.32
C ASP A 169 2.47 -30.32 44.73
N ASN A 170 1.66 -30.57 45.76
CA ASN A 170 2.19 -30.73 47.11
C ASN A 170 1.49 -31.88 47.84
N ASN A 171 1.44 -33.04 47.17
CA ASN A 171 0.84 -34.25 47.73
C ASN A 171 1.76 -35.48 47.59
N HIS A 172 3.03 -35.33 47.96
CA HIS A 172 3.97 -36.46 48.01
C HIS A 172 5.02 -36.39 49.12
N ARG A 173 4.66 -35.88 50.31
CA ARG A 173 5.56 -36.01 51.48
C ARG A 173 4.82 -36.01 52.81
N ARG A 174 4.00 -37.04 53.06
CA ARG A 174 3.65 -37.50 54.42
C ARG A 174 2.94 -38.86 54.37
N GLN A 175 3.73 -39.90 54.15
CA GLN A 175 3.44 -41.25 54.64
C GLN A 175 4.74 -41.81 55.21
N LYS A 176 4.93 -41.63 56.51
CA LYS A 176 5.74 -42.47 57.42
C LYS A 176 5.17 -42.27 58.81
#